data_AF-A0A7J4ENX3-F1
#
_entry.id   AF-A0A7J4ENX3-F1
#
_cell.length_a   1.000
_cell.length_b   1.000
_cell.length_c   1.000
_cell.angle_alpha   90.00
_cell.angle_beta   90.00
_cell.angle_gamma   90.00
#
_symmetry.space_group_name_H-M   'P 1'
#
loop_
_entity.id
_entity.type
_entity.pdbx_description
1 polymer ?
#
loop_
_entity_poly.entity_id
_entity_poly.type
_entity_poly.pdbx_seq_one_letter_code
_entity_poly.pdbx_strand_id
1 'polypeptide(L)' 'MRNITADPKVCHGKHVFRGTRILVSDIIELLAARVSWSE' A
#
# COMPACT_ATOMS: atom_id res chain seq x y z
N MET A 1 7.89 -7.37 -7.93
CA MET A 1 7.56 -6.79 -6.61
C MET A 1 8.80 -6.18 -5.95
N ARG A 2 9.39 -5.11 -6.49
CA ARG A 2 10.57 -4.48 -5.88
C ARG A 2 10.21 -3.53 -4.74
N ASN A 3 9.07 -2.86 -4.87
CA ASN A 3 8.59 -1.81 -3.95
C ASN A 3 7.51 -2.29 -2.98
N ILE A 4 7.09 -3.56 -3.04
CA ILE A 4 6.08 -4.13 -2.15
C ILE A 4 6.75 -5.21 -1.30
N THR A 5 6.45 -5.24 -0.01
CA THR A 5 6.91 -6.28 0.92
C THR A 5 5.75 -6.80 1.77
N ALA A 6 5.86 -8.05 2.22
CA ALA A 6 4.96 -8.67 3.18
C ALA A 6 5.82 -9.23 4.32
N ASP A 7 5.92 -8.49 5.43
CA ASP A 7 6.66 -8.88 6.63
C ASP A 7 5.66 -9.11 7.77
N PRO A 8 5.60 -10.30 8.41
CA PRO A 8 4.69 -10.56 9.53
C PRO A 8 4.76 -9.53 10.68
N LYS A 9 5.90 -8.86 10.85
CA LYS A 9 6.11 -7.82 11.87
C LYS A 9 5.57 -6.45 11.47
N VAL A 10 5.23 -6.24 10.20
CA VAL A 10 4.71 -4.98 9.66
C VAL A 10 3.29 -5.20 9.15
N CYS A 11 2.33 -4.48 9.75
CA CYS A 11 0.90 -4.56 9.39
C CYS A 11 0.37 -6.01 9.28
N HIS A 12 0.85 -6.93 10.15
CA HIS A 12 0.47 -8.34 10.20
C HIS A 12 0.76 -9.14 8.92
N GLY A 13 1.82 -8.78 8.18
CA GLY A 13 2.16 -9.48 6.93
C GLY A 13 1.30 -9.07 5.74
N LYS A 14 0.44 -8.05 5.89
CA LYS A 14 -0.24 -7.45 4.75
C LYS A 14 0.78 -6.78 3.81
N HIS A 15 0.42 -6.72 2.53
CA HIS A 15 1.25 -6.07 1.52
C HIS A 15 1.34 -4.56 1.76
N VAL A 16 2.55 -4.06 1.93
CA VAL A 16 2.85 -2.64 2.11
C VAL A 16 3.88 -2.16 1.10
N PHE A 17 3.90 -0.86 0.81
CA PHE A 17 5.01 -0.25 0.09
C PHE A 17 6.25 -0.21 0.99
N ARG A 18 7.39 -0.69 0.48
CA ARG A 18 8.65 -0.83 1.21
C ARG A 18 9.04 0.48 1.87
N GLY A 19 9.39 0.42 3.17
CA GLY A 19 9.78 1.59 3.96
C GLY A 19 8.61 2.42 4.48
N THR A 20 7.37 1.98 4.23
CA THR A 20 6.15 2.64 4.69
C THR A 20 5.28 1.68 5.50
N ARG A 21 4.23 2.22 6.12
CA ARG A 21 3.09 1.44 6.65
C ARG A 21 1.82 1.65 5.82
N ILE A 22 1.97 2.06 4.56
CA ILE A 22 0.86 2.26 3.62
C ILE A 22 0.52 0.92 3.01
N LEU A 23 -0.71 0.45 3.24
CA LEU A 23 -1.18 -0.80 2.67
C LEU A 23 -1.41 -0.64 1.17
N VAL A 24 -1.05 -1.68 0.42
CA VAL A 24 -1.33 -1.72 -1.02
C VAL A 24 -2.84 -1.74 -1.28
N SER A 25 -3.63 -2.37 -0.39
CA SER A 25 -5.10 -2.39 -0.48
C SER A 25 -5.69 -0.98 -0.52
N ASP A 26 -5.24 -0.11 0.37
CA ASP A 26 -5.83 1.22 0.53
C ASP A 26 -5.57 2.07 -0.73
N ILE A 27 -4.38 1.95 -1.32
CA ILE A 27 -4.08 2.61 -2.59
C ILE A 27 -4.91 2.03 -3.74
N ILE A 28 -5.11 0.71 -3.78
CA ILE A 28 -5.97 0.09 -4.80
C ILE A 28 -7.42 0.60 -4.67
N GLU A 29 -7.94 0.76 -3.45
CA GLU A 29 -9.27 1.31 -3.20
C GLU A 29 -9.38 2.76 -3.69
N LEU A 30 -8.38 3.60 -3.43
CA LEU A 30 -8.33 4.97 -3.93
C LEU A 30 -8.29 5.01 -5.47
N LEU A 31 -7.47 4.16 -6.09
CA LEU A 31 -7.40 4.05 -7.55
C LEU A 31 -8.72 3.56 -8.15
N ALA A 32 -9.37 2.58 -7.51
CA ALA A 32 -10.68 2.08 -7.91
C ALA A 32 -11.76 3.17 -7.80
N ALA A 33 -11.68 4.01 -6.76
CA ALA A 33 -12.53 5.18 -6.58
C ALA A 33 -12.16 6.37 -7.51
N ARG A 34 -11.16 6.21 -8.38
CA ARG A 34 -10.62 7.27 -9.26
C ARG A 34 -10.23 8.55 -8.52
N VAL A 35 -9.73 8.40 -7.29
CA VAL A 35 -9.16 9.51 -6.55
C VAL A 35 -7.83 9.90 -7.22
N SER A 36 -7.77 11.14 -7.72
CA SER A 36 -6.53 11.74 -8.21
C SER A 36 -5.93 12.64 -7.13
N TRP A 37 -4.61 12.77 -7.16
CA TRP A 37 -3.90 13.75 -6.36
C TRP A 37 -4.24 15.16 -6.89
N SER A 38 -4.52 16.11 -5.99
CA SER A 38 -4.53 17.54 -6.31
C SER A 38 -3.13 18.10 -6.05
N GLU A 39 -2.62 18.92 -6.97
CA GLU A 39 -1.35 19.66 -6.80
C GLU A 39 -1.42 20.69 -5.67
#